data_AF-A0A4V0X2C5-F1
#
_entry.id   AF-A0A4V0X2C5-F1
#
_cell.length_a   1.000
_cell.length_b   1.000
_cell.length_c   1.000
_cell.angle_alpha   90.00
_cell.angle_beta   90.00
_cell.angle_gamma   90.00
#
_symmetry.space_group_name_H-M   'P 1'
#
loop_
_entity.id
_entity.type
_entity.pdbx_description
1 polymer ?
#
loop_
_entity_poly.entity_id
_entity_poly.type
_entity_poly.pdbx_seq_one_letter_code
_entity_poly.pdbx_strand_id
1 'polypeptide(L)'
;MTNKEDFYEKNNSSIFDPKGTNWIDDIEILLNDKHFVKHYQDNFFSLYASGYKDSANILCEHIIEKKRTLNRSGIVYPIIYLYRHYLELQLKNLILLSNKAILLINNNSFDDSYKKIILSHNLIDLYDLCLKNLKNLSEEIGEEESLINENEDFSMLKNIIKEFDKHDKLSEAFRYPVDKKNNFNLQKINNINIKKIYDMINEGTKILDGAEGWLDHQISEISKNHS
;
A
#
# COMPACT_ATOMS: atom_id res chain seq x y z
N MET A 1 42.24 15.83 29.60
CA MET A 1 42.02 15.14 28.32
C MET A 1 41.22 13.89 28.63
N THR A 2 39.90 13.99 28.60
CA THR A 2 38.99 12.85 28.79
C THR A 2 38.94 12.09 27.47
N ASN A 3 39.29 10.81 27.52
CA ASN A 3 39.36 9.91 26.36
C ASN A 3 38.02 9.89 25.63
N LYS A 4 38.04 10.26 24.33
CA LYS A 4 36.90 10.16 23.41
C LYS A 4 36.50 8.72 23.09
N GLU A 5 37.27 7.74 23.55
CA GLU A 5 37.04 6.31 23.28
C GLU A 5 36.03 5.67 24.23
N ASP A 6 35.80 6.24 25.42
CA ASP A 6 34.90 5.64 26.44
C ASP A 6 33.39 5.87 26.19
N PHE A 7 33.00 6.60 25.13
CA PHE A 7 31.58 6.86 24.82
C PHE A 7 30.94 5.84 23.87
N TYR A 8 31.74 4.97 23.23
CA TYR A 8 31.26 4.00 22.24
C TYR A 8 31.09 2.58 22.79
N GLU A 9 31.60 2.25 23.98
CA GLU A 9 31.68 0.86 24.46
C GLU A 9 30.58 0.41 25.44
N LYS A 10 29.46 1.13 25.58
CA LYS A 10 28.43 0.77 26.58
C LYS A 10 26.99 0.57 26.12
N ASN A 11 26.74 0.29 24.85
CA ASN A 11 25.47 -0.30 24.40
C ASN A 11 25.67 -1.14 23.12
N ASN A 12 26.19 -2.36 23.28
CA ASN A 12 26.23 -3.39 22.22
C ASN A 12 24.87 -4.10 22.04
N SER A 13 23.76 -3.49 22.43
CA SER A 13 22.44 -3.98 21.98
C SER A 13 22.27 -3.57 20.51
N SER A 14 21.90 -4.53 19.67
CA SER A 14 21.52 -4.24 18.28
C SER A 14 20.46 -3.13 18.29
N ILE A 15 20.57 -2.13 17.40
CA ILE A 15 19.47 -1.17 17.18
C ILE A 15 18.19 -1.87 16.70
N PHE A 16 18.34 -3.05 16.09
CA PHE A 16 17.28 -4.02 15.87
C PHE A 16 17.32 -5.03 17.00
N ASP A 17 16.93 -4.62 18.20
CA ASP A 17 17.02 -5.44 19.42
C ASP A 17 15.88 -6.47 19.42
N PRO A 18 16.15 -7.77 19.22
CA PRO A 18 15.11 -8.79 19.27
C PRO A 18 14.54 -8.97 20.70
N LYS A 19 15.14 -8.34 21.71
CA LYS A 19 14.67 -8.31 23.10
C LYS A 19 14.09 -6.95 23.50
N GLY A 20 14.03 -5.98 22.59
CA GLY A 20 13.41 -4.68 22.81
C GLY A 20 11.89 -4.80 22.98
N THR A 21 11.20 -3.68 23.22
CA THR A 21 9.72 -3.69 23.20
C THR A 21 9.24 -4.33 21.91
N ASN A 22 8.45 -5.38 22.04
CA ASN A 22 7.91 -6.10 20.91
C ASN A 22 6.83 -5.25 20.26
N TRP A 23 7.26 -4.32 19.41
CA TRP A 23 6.36 -3.55 18.54
C TRP A 23 5.67 -4.44 17.48
N ILE A 24 6.06 -5.73 17.45
CA ILE A 24 5.56 -6.83 16.64
C ILE A 24 4.66 -7.76 17.51
N ASP A 25 4.27 -7.41 18.75
CA ASP A 25 3.38 -8.26 19.58
C ASP A 25 2.07 -8.66 18.83
N ASP A 26 1.57 -7.80 17.93
CA ASP A 26 0.43 -8.08 17.04
C ASP A 26 0.75 -9.01 15.85
N ILE A 27 2.04 -9.17 15.51
CA ILE A 27 2.58 -9.95 14.38
C ILE A 27 3.17 -11.30 14.84
N GLU A 28 3.61 -11.44 16.09
CA GLU A 28 4.25 -12.68 16.59
C GLU A 28 3.27 -13.87 16.70
N ILE A 29 1.97 -13.58 16.86
CA ILE A 29 0.87 -14.54 16.70
C ILE A 29 0.80 -15.07 15.26
N LEU A 30 1.21 -14.26 14.27
CA LEU A 30 1.12 -14.55 12.83
C LEU A 30 2.34 -15.33 12.30
N LEU A 31 3.52 -15.13 12.90
CA LEU A 31 4.78 -15.75 12.45
C LEU A 31 5.03 -17.18 12.98
N ASN A 32 4.35 -17.59 14.06
CA ASN A 32 4.56 -18.90 14.70
C ASN A 32 3.72 -20.04 14.10
N ASP A 33 2.89 -19.76 13.09
CA ASP A 33 2.17 -20.80 12.37
C ASP A 33 3.07 -21.41 11.26
N LYS A 34 3.43 -22.69 11.42
CA LYS A 34 4.20 -23.47 10.42
C LYS A 34 3.44 -23.64 9.07
N HIS A 35 2.22 -23.11 9.00
CA HIS A 35 1.43 -22.96 7.78
C HIS A 35 1.46 -21.53 7.19
N PHE A 36 2.53 -20.75 7.40
CA PHE A 36 2.73 -19.41 6.81
C PHE A 36 2.48 -19.33 5.28
N VAL A 37 2.52 -20.46 4.56
CA VAL A 37 2.22 -20.56 3.12
C VAL A 37 0.74 -20.88 2.81
N LYS A 38 -0.07 -21.22 3.83
CA LYS A 38 -1.45 -21.70 3.66
C LYS A 38 -2.53 -20.77 4.22
N HIS A 39 -2.19 -19.80 5.05
CA HIS A 39 -3.13 -18.78 5.54
C HIS A 39 -2.48 -17.40 5.54
N TYR A 40 -2.57 -16.69 4.40
CA TYR A 40 -2.47 -15.23 4.35
C TYR A 40 -3.55 -14.67 5.30
N GLN A 41 -3.22 -14.34 6.54
CA GLN A 41 -4.20 -13.76 7.47
C GLN A 41 -4.41 -12.28 7.16
N ASP A 42 -5.54 -12.04 6.50
CA ASP A 42 -6.50 -10.93 6.48
C ASP A 42 -6.13 -9.46 6.74
N ASN A 43 -4.98 -9.06 7.30
CA ASN A 43 -4.73 -7.64 7.62
C ASN A 43 -3.28 -7.16 7.47
N PHE A 44 -2.35 -8.01 7.04
CA PHE A 44 -0.92 -7.65 7.01
C PHE A 44 -0.60 -6.54 6.01
N PHE A 45 -1.20 -6.59 4.82
CA PHE A 45 -0.98 -5.56 3.80
C PHE A 45 -1.63 -4.23 4.22
N SER A 46 -2.83 -4.27 4.77
CA SER A 46 -3.56 -3.09 5.27
C SER A 46 -2.79 -2.36 6.38
N LEU A 47 -2.20 -3.09 7.33
CA LEU A 47 -1.39 -2.51 8.40
C LEU A 47 -0.15 -1.78 7.84
N TYR A 48 0.60 -2.44 6.95
CA TYR A 48 1.77 -1.82 6.33
C TYR A 48 1.37 -0.60 5.50
N ALA A 49 0.33 -0.75 4.65
CA ALA A 49 -0.19 0.33 3.82
C ALA A 49 -0.51 1.57 4.67
N SER A 50 -1.27 1.38 5.76
CA SER A 50 -1.62 2.44 6.72
C SER A 50 -0.37 3.10 7.30
N GLY A 51 0.62 2.33 7.77
CA GLY A 51 1.87 2.89 8.29
C GLY A 51 2.62 3.77 7.29
N TYR A 52 2.66 3.38 6.01
CA TYR A 52 3.25 4.20 4.94
C TYR A 52 2.45 5.49 4.68
N LYS A 53 1.12 5.39 4.61
CA LYS A 53 0.23 6.55 4.41
C LYS A 53 0.32 7.53 5.56
N ASP A 54 0.22 7.07 6.79
CA ASP A 54 0.23 7.91 7.99
C ASP A 54 1.57 8.63 8.13
N SER A 55 2.67 7.92 7.86
CA SER A 55 4.00 8.52 7.80
C SER A 55 4.07 9.64 6.75
N ALA A 56 3.53 9.43 5.56
CA ALA A 56 3.50 10.44 4.51
C ALA A 56 2.61 11.64 4.89
N ASN A 57 1.45 11.40 5.50
CA ASN A 57 0.54 12.42 5.98
C ASN A 57 1.20 13.32 7.03
N ILE A 58 1.84 12.73 8.05
CA ILE A 58 2.58 13.47 9.09
C ILE A 58 3.64 14.38 8.46
N LEU A 59 4.39 13.87 7.48
CA LEU A 59 5.42 14.67 6.79
C LEU A 59 4.80 15.81 5.97
N CYS A 60 3.70 15.54 5.25
CA CYS A 60 2.99 16.56 4.47
C CYS A 60 2.43 17.66 5.37
N GLU A 61 1.71 17.29 6.43
CA GLU A 61 1.12 18.22 7.39
C GLU A 61 2.18 19.12 8.00
N HIS A 62 3.30 18.57 8.46
CA HIS A 62 4.41 19.36 8.99
C HIS A 62 4.96 20.36 7.96
N ILE A 63 5.08 19.98 6.68
CA ILE A 63 5.56 20.88 5.63
C ILE A 63 4.55 21.99 5.34
N ILE A 64 3.27 21.64 5.25
CA ILE A 64 2.15 22.54 4.96
C ILE A 64 2.01 23.56 6.09
N GLU A 65 1.95 23.11 7.35
CA GLU A 65 1.79 23.95 8.53
C GLU A 65 2.95 24.92 8.72
N LYS A 66 4.18 24.44 8.56
CA LYS A 66 5.38 25.27 8.77
C LYS A 66 5.68 26.20 7.59
N LYS A 67 4.83 26.21 6.53
CA LYS A 67 5.03 26.95 5.27
C LYS A 67 6.45 26.83 4.73
N ARG A 68 7.08 25.66 4.91
CA ARG A 68 8.50 25.48 4.58
C ARG A 68 8.64 25.44 3.07
N THR A 69 9.61 26.20 2.55
CA THR A 69 9.97 26.11 1.14
C THR A 69 10.67 24.76 0.91
N LEU A 70 10.00 23.89 0.15
CA LEU A 70 10.48 22.55 -0.21
C LEU A 70 11.75 22.57 -1.07
N ASN A 71 12.09 23.72 -1.67
CA ASN A 71 13.15 23.90 -2.66
C ASN A 71 14.56 23.47 -2.21
N ARG A 72 14.74 23.07 -0.93
CA ARG A 72 16.01 22.53 -0.40
C ARG A 72 15.85 21.29 0.50
N SER A 73 14.62 20.83 0.72
CA SER A 73 14.35 19.70 1.59
C SER A 73 14.11 18.49 0.70
N GLY A 74 15.10 17.60 0.58
CA GLY A 74 14.97 16.33 -0.14
C GLY A 74 13.85 15.42 0.38
N ILE A 75 13.07 15.87 1.36
CA ILE A 75 11.90 15.22 1.96
C ILE A 75 10.75 14.96 0.98
N VAL A 76 10.68 15.69 -0.14
CA VAL A 76 9.67 15.42 -1.17
C VAL A 76 9.81 14.02 -1.76
N TYR A 77 11.03 13.57 -2.01
CA TYR A 77 11.29 12.25 -2.59
C TYR A 77 10.74 11.09 -1.74
N PRO A 78 11.06 11.00 -0.43
CA PRO A 78 10.47 9.96 0.42
C PRO A 78 8.96 10.13 0.57
N ILE A 79 8.38 11.33 0.65
CA ILE A 79 6.90 11.48 0.73
C ILE A 79 6.21 10.82 -0.46
N ILE A 80 6.68 11.10 -1.68
CA ILE A 80 6.09 10.50 -2.89
C ILE A 80 6.26 8.98 -2.87
N TYR A 81 7.44 8.49 -2.48
CA TYR A 81 7.69 7.06 -2.34
C TYR A 81 6.74 6.40 -1.34
N LEU A 82 6.53 7.01 -0.16
CA LEU A 82 5.65 6.48 0.88
C LEU A 82 4.20 6.37 0.36
N TYR A 83 3.66 7.42 -0.29
CA TYR A 83 2.32 7.36 -0.89
C TYR A 83 2.20 6.35 -2.03
N ARG A 84 3.21 6.26 -2.90
CA ARG A 84 3.26 5.24 -3.95
C ARG A 84 3.18 3.84 -3.36
N HIS A 85 3.94 3.60 -2.29
CA HIS A 85 4.00 2.29 -1.65
C HIS A 85 2.73 1.96 -0.87
N TYR A 86 2.08 2.95 -0.24
CA TYR A 86 0.72 2.82 0.28
C TYR A 86 -0.24 2.32 -0.80
N LEU A 87 -0.31 2.98 -1.96
CA LEU A 87 -1.20 2.58 -3.05
C LEU A 87 -0.93 1.15 -3.53
N GLU A 88 0.34 0.78 -3.66
CA GLU A 88 0.74 -0.58 -4.06
C GLU A 88 0.24 -1.63 -3.05
N LEU A 89 0.49 -1.41 -1.77
CA LEU A 89 0.11 -2.37 -0.72
C LEU A 89 -1.40 -2.45 -0.57
N GLN A 90 -2.11 -1.33 -0.66
CA GLN A 90 -3.57 -1.31 -0.54
C GLN A 90 -4.25 -2.03 -1.72
N LEU A 91 -3.76 -1.82 -2.94
CA LEU A 91 -4.26 -2.58 -4.10
C LEU A 91 -4.00 -4.09 -3.95
N LYS A 92 -2.83 -4.47 -3.45
CA LYS A 92 -2.52 -5.88 -3.17
C LYS A 92 -3.43 -6.47 -2.09
N ASN A 93 -3.75 -5.69 -1.05
CA ASN A 93 -4.70 -6.08 -0.02
C ASN A 93 -6.08 -6.41 -0.62
N LEU A 94 -6.64 -5.48 -1.42
CA LEU A 94 -7.94 -5.67 -2.07
C LEU A 94 -7.96 -6.86 -3.04
N ILE A 95 -6.88 -7.09 -3.78
CA ILE A 95 -6.73 -8.28 -4.64
C ILE A 95 -6.79 -9.56 -3.80
N LEU A 96 -6.12 -9.61 -2.64
CA LEU A 96 -6.13 -10.78 -1.77
C LEU A 96 -7.50 -11.03 -1.16
N LEU A 97 -8.14 -9.99 -0.63
CA LEU A 97 -9.48 -10.06 -0.04
C LEU A 97 -10.53 -10.50 -1.07
N SER A 98 -10.52 -9.92 -2.27
CA SER A 98 -11.44 -10.32 -3.34
C SER A 98 -11.24 -11.77 -3.79
N ASN A 99 -9.99 -12.21 -3.95
CA ASN A 99 -9.70 -13.62 -4.27
C ASN A 99 -10.15 -14.55 -3.13
N LYS A 100 -9.99 -14.14 -1.86
CA LYS A 100 -10.50 -14.91 -0.71
C LYS A 100 -12.02 -15.06 -0.77
N ALA A 101 -12.75 -13.99 -1.05
CA ALA A 101 -14.21 -14.05 -1.20
C ALA A 101 -14.63 -15.02 -2.32
N ILE A 102 -13.99 -14.93 -3.49
CA ILE A 102 -14.25 -15.83 -4.63
C ILE A 102 -13.95 -17.29 -4.28
N LEU A 103 -12.86 -17.55 -3.56
CA LEU A 103 -12.50 -18.90 -3.09
C LEU A 103 -13.57 -19.52 -2.19
N LEU A 104 -14.15 -18.72 -1.31
CA LEU A 104 -15.22 -19.16 -0.42
C LEU A 104 -16.49 -19.51 -1.21
N ILE A 105 -16.84 -18.74 -2.24
CA ILE A 105 -17.99 -19.01 -3.13
C ILE A 105 -17.76 -20.29 -3.96
N ASN A 106 -16.58 -20.44 -4.56
CA ASN A 106 -16.29 -21.48 -5.55
C ASN A 106 -15.76 -22.80 -4.95
N ASN A 107 -16.12 -23.12 -3.69
CA ASN A 107 -15.72 -24.34 -2.98
C ASN A 107 -14.21 -24.65 -3.08
N ASN A 108 -13.35 -23.63 -2.90
CA ASN A 108 -11.88 -23.74 -2.99
C ASN A 108 -11.29 -24.11 -4.36
N SER A 109 -12.02 -23.94 -5.47
CA SER A 109 -11.38 -23.95 -6.79
C SER A 109 -10.57 -22.67 -6.97
N PHE A 110 -9.25 -22.82 -7.08
CA PHE A 110 -8.30 -21.71 -6.99
C PHE A 110 -7.65 -21.42 -8.35
N ASP A 111 -7.82 -20.20 -8.85
CA ASP A 111 -7.05 -19.69 -9.99
C ASP A 111 -5.80 -18.96 -9.49
N ASP A 112 -4.64 -19.50 -9.83
CA ASP A 112 -3.32 -18.96 -9.47
C ASP A 112 -2.81 -17.87 -10.43
N SER A 113 -3.59 -17.51 -11.45
CA SER A 113 -3.18 -16.55 -12.49
C SER A 113 -2.81 -15.17 -11.94
N TYR A 114 -3.41 -14.75 -10.81
CA TYR A 114 -3.16 -13.46 -10.18
C TYR A 114 -1.77 -13.36 -9.51
N LYS A 115 -1.14 -14.49 -9.15
CA LYS A 115 0.14 -14.51 -8.40
C LYS A 115 1.25 -13.75 -9.12
N LYS A 116 1.28 -13.78 -10.46
CA LYS A 116 2.29 -13.04 -11.23
C LYS A 116 2.10 -11.53 -11.11
N ILE A 117 0.86 -11.06 -11.11
CA ILE A 117 0.52 -9.64 -11.08
C ILE A 117 0.71 -9.08 -9.66
N ILE A 118 0.30 -9.82 -8.63
CA ILE A 118 0.45 -9.38 -7.24
C ILE A 118 1.92 -9.29 -6.80
N LEU A 119 2.80 -10.11 -7.38
CA LEU A 119 4.25 -10.02 -7.18
C LEU A 119 4.90 -8.89 -8.01
N SER A 120 4.16 -8.29 -8.93
CA SER A 120 4.63 -7.10 -9.64
C SER A 120 4.55 -5.86 -8.76
N HIS A 121 5.24 -4.80 -9.18
CA HIS A 121 5.18 -3.47 -8.56
C HIS A 121 4.46 -2.45 -9.45
N ASN A 122 3.82 -2.91 -10.55
CA ASN A 122 3.17 -2.03 -11.51
C ASN A 122 1.78 -1.65 -10.99
N LEU A 123 1.59 -0.36 -10.68
CA LEU A 123 0.33 0.12 -10.11
C LEU A 123 -0.85 0.01 -11.07
N ILE A 124 -0.64 0.14 -12.38
CA ILE A 124 -1.70 -0.02 -13.38
C ILE A 124 -2.18 -1.46 -13.43
N ASP A 125 -1.25 -2.42 -13.51
CA ASP A 125 -1.59 -3.84 -13.57
C ASP A 125 -2.31 -4.28 -12.29
N LEU A 126 -1.88 -3.77 -11.12
CA LEU A 126 -2.53 -4.00 -9.83
C LEU A 126 -3.93 -3.37 -9.78
N TYR A 127 -4.09 -2.13 -10.24
CA TYR A 127 -5.37 -1.45 -10.27
C TYR A 127 -6.38 -2.16 -11.19
N ASP A 128 -5.96 -2.53 -12.40
CA ASP A 128 -6.84 -3.20 -13.37
C ASP A 128 -7.27 -4.58 -12.86
N LEU A 129 -6.36 -5.34 -12.23
CA LEU A 129 -6.69 -6.62 -11.58
C LEU A 129 -7.63 -6.43 -10.39
N CYS A 130 -7.37 -5.44 -9.53
CA CYS A 130 -8.23 -5.11 -8.40
C CYS A 130 -9.66 -4.80 -8.88
N LEU A 131 -9.79 -3.90 -9.86
CA LEU A 131 -11.10 -3.52 -10.40
C LEU A 131 -11.82 -4.71 -11.03
N LYS A 132 -11.10 -5.53 -11.81
CA LYS A 132 -11.65 -6.76 -12.40
C LYS A 132 -12.18 -7.71 -11.30
N ASN A 133 -11.39 -7.96 -10.26
CA ASN A 133 -11.78 -8.86 -9.19
C ASN A 133 -13.00 -8.37 -8.42
N LEU A 134 -13.06 -7.06 -8.12
CA LEU A 134 -14.22 -6.45 -7.48
C LEU A 134 -15.48 -6.63 -8.34
N LYS A 135 -15.40 -6.32 -9.65
CA LYS A 135 -16.52 -6.50 -10.59
C LYS A 135 -17.00 -7.94 -10.65
N ASN A 136 -16.07 -8.88 -10.84
CA ASN A 136 -16.40 -10.31 -10.89
C ASN A 136 -17.09 -10.76 -9.60
N LEU A 137 -16.59 -10.35 -8.42
CA LEU A 137 -17.21 -10.71 -7.16
C LEU A 137 -18.63 -10.13 -7.03
N SER A 138 -18.81 -8.87 -7.42
CA SER A 138 -20.12 -8.19 -7.43
C SER A 138 -21.14 -8.90 -8.32
N GLU A 139 -20.72 -9.37 -9.50
CA GLU A 139 -21.53 -10.20 -10.41
C GLU A 139 -21.90 -11.55 -9.75
N GLU A 140 -20.92 -12.25 -9.18
CA GLU A 140 -21.13 -13.57 -8.54
C GLU A 140 -22.10 -13.52 -7.35
N ILE A 141 -22.10 -12.42 -6.57
CA ILE A 141 -23.01 -12.25 -5.43
C ILE A 141 -24.33 -11.54 -5.79
N GLY A 142 -24.50 -11.11 -7.05
CA GLY A 142 -25.71 -10.43 -7.53
C GLY A 142 -25.88 -8.98 -7.04
N GLU A 143 -24.78 -8.26 -6.77
CA GLU A 143 -24.76 -6.86 -6.32
C GLU A 143 -24.28 -5.88 -7.41
N GLU A 144 -24.52 -6.18 -8.70
CA GLU A 144 -23.98 -5.46 -9.86
C GLU A 144 -24.18 -3.92 -9.85
N GLU A 145 -25.19 -3.42 -9.13
CA GLU A 145 -25.58 -2.00 -9.17
C GLU A 145 -24.89 -1.09 -8.14
N SER A 146 -24.25 -1.59 -7.05
CA SER A 146 -24.09 -0.73 -5.86
C SER A 146 -22.73 -0.02 -5.67
N LEU A 147 -21.60 -0.53 -6.21
CA LEU A 147 -20.27 -0.02 -5.82
C LEU A 147 -19.23 0.13 -6.95
N ILE A 148 -19.26 -0.70 -8.01
CA ILE A 148 -18.12 -0.90 -8.93
C ILE A 148 -18.47 -0.66 -10.40
N ASN A 149 -19.62 -0.04 -10.67
CA ASN A 149 -19.76 0.69 -11.93
C ASN A 149 -18.69 1.80 -11.93
N GLU A 150 -18.13 2.13 -13.09
CA GLU A 150 -17.13 3.21 -13.25
C GLU A 150 -17.75 4.57 -12.90
N ASN A 151 -18.11 4.75 -11.64
CA ASN A 151 -18.55 5.98 -11.05
C ASN A 151 -17.35 6.92 -10.95
N GLU A 152 -17.64 8.18 -10.66
CA GLU A 152 -16.63 9.24 -10.62
C GLU A 152 -15.47 8.89 -9.66
N ASP A 153 -15.74 8.11 -8.62
CA ASP A 153 -14.77 7.65 -7.62
C ASP A 153 -13.68 6.75 -8.23
N PHE A 154 -14.03 5.61 -8.85
CA PHE A 154 -13.00 4.72 -9.43
C PHE A 154 -12.23 5.40 -10.58
N SER A 155 -12.85 6.33 -11.29
CA SER A 155 -12.19 7.18 -12.28
C SER A 155 -11.15 8.10 -11.64
N MET A 156 -11.47 8.70 -10.49
CA MET A 156 -10.52 9.49 -9.70
C MET A 156 -9.33 8.65 -9.25
N LEU A 157 -9.57 7.47 -8.68
CA LEU A 157 -8.50 6.56 -8.26
C LEU A 157 -7.58 6.18 -9.43
N LYS A 158 -8.17 5.89 -10.60
CA LYS A 158 -7.41 5.60 -11.83
C LYS A 158 -6.50 6.75 -12.23
N ASN A 159 -6.96 7.99 -12.08
CA ASN A 159 -6.18 9.18 -12.41
C ASN A 159 -4.99 9.37 -11.45
N ILE A 160 -5.19 9.12 -10.15
CA ILE A 160 -4.11 9.10 -9.16
C ILE A 160 -3.06 8.06 -9.58
N ILE A 161 -3.49 6.82 -9.83
CA ILE A 161 -2.59 5.72 -10.21
C ILE A 161 -1.80 6.04 -11.48
N LYS A 162 -2.45 6.58 -12.52
CA LYS A 162 -1.78 7.00 -13.76
C LYS A 162 -0.73 8.07 -13.55
N GLU A 163 -0.98 9.03 -12.65
CA GLU A 163 0.00 10.08 -12.35
C GLU A 163 1.24 9.51 -11.66
N PHE A 164 1.07 8.57 -10.72
CA PHE A 164 2.20 7.86 -10.12
C PHE A 164 2.93 6.96 -11.13
N ASP A 165 2.24 6.18 -11.95
CA ASP A 165 2.88 5.30 -12.94
C ASP A 165 3.70 6.07 -13.97
N LYS A 166 3.17 7.21 -14.45
CA LYS A 166 3.86 8.12 -15.38
C LYS A 166 5.20 8.62 -14.86
N HIS A 167 5.31 8.84 -13.55
CA HIS A 167 6.50 9.43 -12.93
C HIS A 167 7.38 8.41 -12.19
N ASP A 168 6.83 7.26 -11.78
CA ASP A 168 7.54 6.23 -11.02
C ASP A 168 6.91 4.83 -11.15
N LYS A 169 6.90 4.32 -12.39
CA LYS A 169 6.37 2.99 -12.74
C LYS A 169 6.82 1.86 -11.81
N LEU A 170 8.11 1.81 -11.45
CA LEU A 170 8.73 0.66 -10.75
C LEU A 170 9.17 0.97 -9.31
N SER A 171 8.74 2.10 -8.72
CA SER A 171 9.15 2.50 -7.36
C SER A 171 10.63 2.89 -7.28
N GLU A 172 11.28 3.27 -8.36
CA GLU A 172 12.72 3.55 -8.37
C GLU A 172 12.99 5.06 -8.46
N ALA A 173 12.12 5.82 -9.12
CA ALA A 173 12.41 7.18 -9.54
C ALA A 173 12.52 8.17 -8.37
N PHE A 174 11.73 7.97 -7.32
CA PHE A 174 11.79 8.80 -6.09
C PHE A 174 12.72 8.23 -5.01
N ARG A 175 13.37 7.08 -5.25
CA ARG A 175 14.38 6.52 -4.33
C ARG A 175 15.80 6.75 -4.82
N TYR A 176 16.00 6.74 -6.12
CA TYR A 176 17.33 6.83 -6.72
C TYR A 176 17.39 8.02 -7.67
N PRO A 177 18.43 8.87 -7.60
CA PRO A 177 18.58 10.01 -8.51
C PRO A 177 18.84 9.57 -9.95
N VAL A 178 19.43 8.39 -10.15
CA VAL A 178 19.73 7.79 -11.46
C VAL A 178 19.23 6.35 -11.54
N ASP A 179 18.89 5.91 -12.76
CA ASP A 179 18.56 4.53 -13.06
C ASP A 179 19.82 3.64 -13.19
N LYS A 180 19.62 2.34 -13.43
CA LYS A 180 20.71 1.37 -13.63
C LYS A 180 21.55 1.64 -14.89
N LYS A 181 21.10 2.53 -15.78
CA LYS A 181 21.78 2.97 -17.00
C LYS A 181 22.42 4.36 -16.83
N ASN A 182 22.46 4.90 -15.61
CA ASN A 182 22.99 6.21 -15.27
C ASN A 182 22.21 7.40 -15.87
N ASN A 183 20.95 7.21 -16.25
CA ASN A 183 20.05 8.30 -16.63
C ASN A 183 19.37 8.86 -15.38
N PHE A 184 19.22 10.18 -15.29
CA PHE A 184 18.49 10.80 -14.18
C PHE A 184 16.99 10.50 -14.24
N ASN A 185 16.42 10.01 -13.14
CA ASN A 185 15.02 9.57 -13.08
C ASN A 185 13.99 10.71 -13.22
N LEU A 186 14.24 11.86 -12.58
CA LEU A 186 13.24 12.92 -12.42
C LEU A 186 13.57 14.20 -13.21
N GLN A 187 14.37 14.10 -14.27
CA GLN A 187 14.86 15.23 -15.09
C GLN A 187 13.78 16.19 -15.60
N LYS A 188 12.53 15.73 -15.72
CA LYS A 188 11.40 16.51 -16.27
C LYS A 188 10.43 17.02 -15.20
N ILE A 189 10.68 16.76 -13.91
CA ILE A 189 9.82 17.22 -12.81
C ILE A 189 10.44 18.47 -12.19
N ASN A 190 9.85 19.62 -12.50
CA ASN A 190 10.35 20.91 -12.02
C ASN A 190 9.67 21.38 -10.73
N ASN A 191 8.43 20.93 -10.48
CA ASN A 191 7.64 21.34 -9.32
C ASN A 191 6.72 20.19 -8.89
N ILE A 192 6.56 20.01 -7.57
CA ILE A 192 5.64 19.04 -6.97
C ILE A 192 4.73 19.81 -5.99
N ASN A 193 3.41 19.69 -6.17
CA ASN A 193 2.44 20.28 -5.26
C ASN A 193 2.07 19.28 -4.15
N ILE A 194 2.78 19.35 -3.02
CA ILE A 194 2.56 18.44 -1.88
C ILE A 194 1.14 18.51 -1.33
N LYS A 195 0.55 19.71 -1.22
CA LYS A 195 -0.82 19.86 -0.73
C LYS A 195 -1.80 19.12 -1.64
N LYS A 196 -1.66 19.29 -2.96
CA LYS A 196 -2.49 18.60 -3.94
C LYS A 196 -2.33 17.07 -3.85
N ILE A 197 -1.11 16.57 -3.69
CA ILE A 197 -0.88 15.12 -3.54
C ILE A 197 -1.50 14.59 -2.24
N TYR A 198 -1.30 15.29 -1.12
CA TYR A 198 -1.92 14.95 0.15
C TYR A 198 -3.44 14.88 0.02
N ASP A 199 -4.07 15.89 -0.58
CA ASP A 199 -5.53 15.94 -0.74
C ASP A 199 -6.02 14.79 -1.64
N MET A 200 -5.37 14.60 -2.80
CA MET A 200 -5.73 13.53 -3.75
C MET A 200 -5.59 12.13 -3.15
N ILE A 201 -4.49 11.86 -2.42
CA ILE A 201 -4.29 10.54 -1.80
C ILE A 201 -5.32 10.30 -0.69
N ASN A 202 -5.59 11.29 0.17
CA ASN A 202 -6.57 11.11 1.23
C ASN A 202 -8.00 10.97 0.70
N GLU A 203 -8.32 11.58 -0.43
CA GLU A 203 -9.59 11.34 -1.13
C GLU A 203 -9.64 9.95 -1.78
N GLY A 204 -8.59 9.54 -2.50
CA GLY A 204 -8.47 8.20 -3.05
C GLY A 204 -8.50 7.09 -1.99
N THR A 205 -8.01 7.38 -0.78
CA THR A 205 -8.05 6.45 0.35
C THR A 205 -9.49 6.09 0.73
N LYS A 206 -10.41 7.06 0.73
CA LYS A 206 -11.82 6.79 1.09
C LYS A 206 -12.46 5.73 0.18
N ILE A 207 -12.08 5.73 -1.08
CA ILE A 207 -12.54 4.77 -2.09
C ILE A 207 -11.97 3.38 -1.79
N LEU A 208 -10.66 3.31 -1.49
CA LEU A 208 -9.97 2.08 -1.15
C LEU A 208 -10.50 1.48 0.17
N ASP A 209 -10.73 2.32 1.20
CA ASP A 209 -11.28 1.92 2.50
C ASP A 209 -12.73 1.44 2.35
N GLY A 210 -13.52 2.09 1.48
CA GLY A 210 -14.88 1.65 1.16
C GLY A 210 -14.90 0.27 0.48
N ALA A 211 -13.98 0.03 -0.46
CA ALA A 211 -13.83 -1.27 -1.11
C ALA A 211 -13.37 -2.36 -0.13
N GLU A 212 -12.43 -2.05 0.78
CA GLU A 212 -11.98 -2.96 1.84
C GLU A 212 -13.13 -3.33 2.78
N GLY A 213 -13.85 -2.33 3.30
CA GLY A 213 -15.00 -2.55 4.18
C GLY A 213 -16.13 -3.34 3.54
N TRP A 214 -16.39 -3.14 2.24
CA TRP A 214 -17.33 -3.98 1.50
C TRP A 214 -16.83 -5.42 1.38
N LEU A 215 -15.56 -5.64 1.03
CA LEU A 215 -14.99 -6.99 0.94
C LEU A 215 -15.06 -7.72 2.29
N ASP A 216 -14.72 -7.05 3.39
CA ASP A 216 -14.81 -7.62 4.74
C ASP A 216 -16.24 -8.04 5.08
N HIS A 217 -17.22 -7.19 4.76
CA HIS A 217 -18.63 -7.52 4.92
C HIS A 217 -19.02 -8.76 4.10
N GLN A 218 -18.66 -8.81 2.82
CA GLN A 218 -19.00 -9.94 1.95
C GLN A 218 -18.33 -11.24 2.41
N ILE A 219 -17.05 -11.20 2.78
CA ILE A 219 -16.33 -12.36 3.31
C ILE A 219 -17.02 -12.90 4.57
N SER A 220 -17.49 -12.01 5.46
CA SER A 220 -18.22 -12.37 6.67
C SER A 220 -19.55 -13.06 6.35
N GLU A 221 -20.34 -12.50 5.43
CA GLU A 221 -21.64 -13.07 5.03
C GLU A 221 -21.51 -14.41 4.32
N ILE A 222 -20.58 -14.53 3.36
CA ILE A 222 -20.30 -15.80 2.66
C ILE A 222 -19.87 -16.87 3.68
N SER A 223 -18.98 -16.53 4.61
CA SER A 223 -18.49 -17.48 5.62
C SER A 223 -19.63 -18.01 6.51
N LYS A 224 -20.61 -17.18 6.88
CA LYS A 224 -21.80 -17.61 7.65
C LYS A 224 -22.69 -18.58 6.87
N ASN A 225 -22.84 -18.40 5.56
CA ASN A 225 -23.68 -19.25 4.73
C ASN A 225 -23.07 -20.64 4.45
N HIS A 226 -21.75 -20.78 4.62
CA HIS A 226 -21.00 -22.03 4.43
C HIS A 226 -20.62 -22.73 5.76
N SER A 227 -21.07 -22.22 6.91
CA SER A 227 -20.88 -22.81 8.25
C SER A 227 -22.07 -23.64 8.69
#